data_AF-A0A7C4N802-F1
#
_entry.id   AF-A0A7C4N802-F1
#
_cell.length_a   1.000
_cell.length_b   1.000
_cell.length_c   1.000
_cell.angle_alpha   90.00
_cell.angle_beta   90.00
_cell.angle_gamma   90.00
#
_symmetry.space_group_name_H-M   'P 1'
#
loop_
_entity.id
_entity.type
_entity.pdbx_description
1 polymer ?
#
loop_
_entity_poly.entity_id
_entity_poly.type
_entity_poly.pdbx_seq_one_letter_code
_entity_poly.pdbx_strand_id
1 'polypeptide(L)'
;MMIRPSFKVLSSIYLQKLKKYLLTLHFFIPFEEARKLIEKAHYIALTNCACRISVHKCDKPLDVCIIFDGAAEFLVDRGYAWKASVDETINTLIKSEEAGLVHTSNNSKDRATVICNCCPCCCTVLRGRNKYRIVLLKL
;
A
#
# COMPACT_ATOMS: atom_id res chain seq x y z
N MET A 1 -12.44 27.43 -17.19
CA MET A 1 -13.78 27.17 -16.60
C MET A 1 -13.92 25.66 -16.41
N MET A 2 -13.53 25.14 -15.24
CA MET A 2 -13.60 23.68 -14.98
C MET A 2 -15.03 23.32 -14.58
N ILE A 3 -15.66 22.48 -15.38
CA ILE A 3 -17.00 21.93 -15.13
C ILE A 3 -16.90 21.10 -13.85
N ARG A 4 -17.49 21.57 -12.74
CA ARG A 4 -17.73 20.75 -11.55
C ARG A 4 -18.80 19.73 -11.93
N PRO A 5 -18.55 18.41 -11.91
CA PRO A 5 -19.61 17.45 -12.11
C PRO A 5 -20.54 17.55 -10.90
N SER A 6 -21.75 18.07 -11.10
CA SER A 6 -22.81 17.96 -10.11
C SER A 6 -23.13 16.49 -9.95
N PHE A 7 -22.63 15.88 -8.87
CA PHE A 7 -23.03 14.55 -8.42
C PHE A 7 -24.52 14.58 -8.06
N LYS A 8 -25.39 14.46 -9.08
CA LYS A 8 -26.81 14.21 -8.88
C LYS A 8 -26.96 12.87 -8.17
N VAL A 9 -27.68 12.92 -7.06
CA VAL A 9 -28.00 11.89 -6.08
C VAL A 9 -28.00 10.48 -6.68
N LEU A 10 -26.91 9.76 -6.47
CA LEU A 10 -26.86 8.33 -6.71
C LEU A 10 -27.79 7.64 -5.69
N SER A 11 -28.62 6.70 -6.13
CA SER A 11 -29.57 5.99 -5.27
C SER A 11 -28.87 5.38 -4.05
N SER A 12 -29.57 5.25 -2.91
CA SER A 12 -28.96 4.74 -1.66
C SER A 12 -28.30 3.36 -1.84
N ILE A 13 -28.84 2.54 -2.76
CA ILE A 13 -28.29 1.24 -3.14
C ILE A 13 -26.98 1.40 -3.93
N TYR A 14 -26.90 2.36 -4.84
CA TYR A 14 -25.68 2.63 -5.61
C TYR A 14 -24.57 3.22 -4.71
N LEU A 15 -24.94 4.10 -3.76
CA LEU A 15 -24.01 4.59 -2.73
C LEU A 15 -23.56 3.48 -1.78
N GLN A 16 -24.44 2.54 -1.40
CA GLN A 16 -24.05 1.37 -0.59
C GLN A 16 -23.15 0.41 -1.36
N LYS A 17 -23.44 0.13 -2.64
CA LYS A 17 -22.54 -0.63 -3.52
C LYS A 17 -21.20 0.08 -3.67
N LEU A 18 -21.17 1.36 -3.97
CA LEU A 18 -19.95 2.17 -4.04
C LEU A 18 -19.19 2.16 -2.72
N LYS A 19 -19.85 2.30 -1.57
CA LYS A 19 -19.22 2.20 -0.24
C LYS A 19 -18.58 0.83 -0.03
N LYS A 20 -19.27 -0.26 -0.41
CA LYS A 20 -18.71 -1.62 -0.37
C LYS A 20 -17.49 -1.75 -1.28
N TYR A 21 -17.54 -1.21 -2.49
CA TYR A 21 -16.40 -1.20 -3.43
C TYR A 21 -15.23 -0.29 -2.96
N LEU A 22 -15.53 0.82 -2.27
CA LEU A 22 -14.55 1.74 -1.65
C LEU A 22 -13.92 1.15 -0.39
N LEU A 23 -14.67 0.34 0.38
CA LEU A 23 -14.16 -0.43 1.52
C LEU A 23 -13.10 -1.45 1.10
N THR A 24 -13.30 -2.06 -0.07
CA THR A 24 -12.39 -3.06 -0.63
C THR A 24 -11.14 -2.48 -1.31
N LEU A 25 -10.96 -1.16 -1.35
CA LEU A 25 -10.01 -0.58 -2.31
C LEU A 25 -8.54 -0.53 -1.85
N HIS A 26 -8.19 -0.72 -0.58
CA HIS A 26 -6.81 -0.99 -0.09
C HIS A 26 -6.88 -1.49 1.36
N PHE A 27 -6.34 -2.67 1.61
CA PHE A 27 -6.40 -3.33 2.93
C PHE A 27 -5.19 -2.90 3.76
N PHE A 28 -5.45 -2.33 4.94
CA PHE A 28 -4.42 -2.22 5.98
C PHE A 28 -4.15 -3.62 6.49
N ILE A 29 -2.89 -4.02 6.53
CA ILE A 29 -2.50 -5.34 7.05
C ILE A 29 -1.84 -5.14 8.43
N PRO A 30 -2.27 -5.86 9.47
CA PRO A 30 -1.54 -5.91 10.74
C PRO A 30 -0.14 -6.51 10.54
N PHE A 31 0.79 -6.16 11.42
CA PHE A 31 2.18 -6.67 11.40
C PHE A 31 2.24 -8.20 11.28
N GLU A 32 1.47 -8.92 12.11
CA GLU A 32 1.50 -10.39 12.11
C GLU A 32 1.00 -11.00 10.79
N GLU A 33 0.03 -10.37 10.13
CA GLU A 33 -0.42 -10.84 8.82
C GLU A 33 0.59 -10.50 7.72
N ALA A 34 1.23 -9.34 7.80
CA ALA A 34 2.36 -8.99 6.92
C ALA A 34 3.52 -9.98 7.07
N ARG A 35 3.87 -10.35 8.30
CA ARG A 35 4.89 -11.34 8.63
C ARG A 35 4.58 -12.72 8.03
N LYS A 36 3.34 -13.21 8.19
CA LYS A 36 2.92 -14.48 7.58
C LYS A 36 3.03 -14.49 6.06
N LEU A 37 2.80 -13.36 5.39
CA LEU A 37 2.99 -13.24 3.94
C LEU A 37 4.46 -13.38 3.56
N ILE A 38 5.36 -12.73 4.31
CA ILE A 38 6.81 -12.82 4.12
C ILE A 38 7.28 -14.27 4.30
N GLU A 39 6.88 -14.93 5.39
CA GLU A 39 7.32 -16.30 5.72
C GLU A 39 6.84 -17.34 4.68
N LYS A 40 5.77 -17.04 3.94
CA LYS A 40 5.21 -17.92 2.89
C LYS A 40 5.69 -17.60 1.47
N ALA A 41 6.40 -16.50 1.27
CA ALA A 41 6.84 -16.09 -0.05
C ALA A 41 7.97 -16.99 -0.56
N HIS A 42 7.97 -17.31 -1.85
CA HIS A 42 9.06 -18.08 -2.46
C HIS A 42 10.23 -17.17 -2.84
N TYR A 43 9.93 -15.93 -3.22
CA TYR A 43 10.92 -14.90 -3.50
C TYR A 43 10.47 -13.58 -2.89
N ILE A 44 11.42 -12.85 -2.31
CA ILE A 44 11.17 -11.58 -1.65
C ILE A 44 12.18 -10.56 -2.17
N ALA A 45 11.69 -9.37 -2.49
CA ALA A 45 12.54 -8.23 -2.82
C ALA A 45 12.09 -6.99 -2.06
N LEU A 46 13.07 -6.17 -1.68
CA LEU A 46 12.86 -4.83 -1.18
C LEU A 46 13.04 -3.82 -2.30
N THR A 47 12.27 -2.73 -2.24
CA THR A 47 12.37 -1.61 -3.17
C THR A 47 12.06 -0.30 -2.49
N ASN A 48 12.48 0.79 -3.13
CA ASN A 48 12.19 2.12 -2.65
C ASN A 48 10.71 2.48 -2.81
N CYS A 49 10.18 3.25 -1.87
CA CYS A 49 8.83 3.78 -1.92
C CYS A 49 8.70 4.80 -3.04
N ALA A 50 8.17 4.37 -4.18
CA ALA A 50 7.96 5.23 -5.37
C ALA A 50 7.14 6.49 -5.04
N CYS A 51 6.13 6.39 -4.16
CA CYS A 51 5.34 7.54 -3.73
C CYS A 51 6.19 8.57 -2.99
N ARG A 52 7.13 8.14 -2.15
CA ARG A 52 7.95 9.04 -1.34
C ARG A 52 9.09 9.65 -2.15
N ILE A 53 9.67 8.89 -3.09
CA ILE A 53 10.59 9.42 -4.11
C ILE A 53 9.90 10.53 -4.92
N SER A 54 8.70 10.25 -5.44
CA SER A 54 8.01 11.18 -6.33
C SER A 54 7.50 12.44 -5.62
N VAL A 55 6.96 12.29 -4.40
CA VAL A 55 6.25 13.37 -3.71
C VAL A 55 7.15 14.14 -2.74
N HIS A 56 8.11 13.46 -2.12
CA HIS A 56 9.12 14.03 -1.22
C HIS A 56 8.59 15.03 -0.18
N LYS A 57 7.55 14.62 0.56
CA LYS A 57 6.90 15.44 1.63
C LYS A 57 7.30 15.03 3.04
N CYS A 58 8.18 14.05 3.20
CA CYS A 58 8.77 13.67 4.48
C CYS A 58 10.05 12.86 4.28
N ASP A 59 10.85 12.78 5.34
CA ASP A 59 12.14 12.09 5.36
C ASP A 59 12.06 10.64 5.88
N LYS A 60 10.85 10.04 5.88
CA LYS A 60 10.67 8.65 6.33
C LYS A 60 11.43 7.68 5.39
N PRO A 61 11.88 6.50 5.87
CA PRO A 61 12.81 5.64 5.12
C PRO A 61 12.28 5.13 3.77
N LEU A 62 13.04 5.31 2.68
CA LEU A 62 12.57 4.97 1.34
C LEU A 62 12.52 3.46 1.07
N ASP A 63 13.51 2.73 1.58
CA ASP A 63 13.81 1.31 1.40
C ASP A 63 12.86 0.39 2.19
N VAL A 64 11.56 0.56 2.00
CA VAL A 64 10.53 -0.08 2.84
C VAL A 64 9.43 -0.80 2.07
N CYS A 65 9.35 -0.74 0.75
CA CYS A 65 8.32 -1.49 0.03
C CYS A 65 8.81 -2.91 -0.26
N ILE A 66 7.92 -3.89 -0.08
CA ILE A 66 8.22 -5.31 -0.21
C ILE A 66 7.44 -5.86 -1.41
N ILE A 67 8.09 -6.60 -2.29
CA ILE A 67 7.48 -7.25 -3.46
C ILE A 67 7.69 -8.75 -3.32
N PHE A 68 6.71 -9.53 -3.79
CA PHE A 68 6.75 -10.99 -3.70
C PHE A 68 6.81 -11.69 -5.07
N ASP A 69 7.46 -12.86 -5.05
CA ASP A 69 7.43 -13.89 -6.10
C ASP A 69 7.76 -13.35 -7.49
N GLY A 70 7.03 -13.75 -8.54
CA GLY A 70 7.39 -13.38 -9.92
C GLY A 70 7.48 -11.87 -10.19
N ALA A 71 6.74 -11.04 -9.43
CA ALA A 71 6.88 -9.58 -9.52
C ALA A 71 8.20 -9.10 -8.91
N ALA A 72 8.66 -9.75 -7.83
CA ALA A 72 9.93 -9.45 -7.20
C ALA A 72 11.10 -9.85 -8.09
N GLU A 73 11.07 -11.06 -8.65
CA GLU A 73 12.08 -11.55 -9.60
C GLU A 73 12.22 -10.59 -10.78
N PHE A 74 11.10 -10.23 -11.42
CA PHE A 74 11.09 -9.30 -12.54
C PHE A 74 11.70 -7.93 -12.20
N LEU A 75 11.42 -7.37 -11.03
CA LEU A 75 11.95 -6.06 -10.64
C LEU A 75 13.43 -6.11 -10.23
N VAL A 76 13.88 -7.22 -9.64
CA VAL A 76 15.31 -7.44 -9.35
C VAL A 76 16.09 -7.55 -10.65
N ASP A 77 15.63 -8.34 -11.62
CA ASP A 77 16.29 -8.52 -12.92
C ASP A 77 16.42 -7.19 -13.71
N ARG A 78 15.49 -6.26 -13.48
CA ARG A 78 15.48 -4.93 -14.12
C ARG A 78 16.24 -3.87 -13.34
N GLY A 79 16.81 -4.19 -12.17
CA GLY A 79 17.55 -3.25 -11.33
C GLY A 79 16.67 -2.23 -10.57
N TYR A 80 15.38 -2.52 -10.39
CA TYR A 80 14.44 -1.66 -9.67
C TYR A 80 14.16 -2.12 -8.21
N ALA A 81 14.60 -3.32 -7.86
CA ALA A 81 14.50 -3.89 -6.52
C ALA A 81 15.75 -4.71 -6.21
N TRP A 82 15.94 -5.09 -4.95
CA TRP A 82 17.00 -6.01 -4.55
C TRP A 82 16.41 -7.18 -3.77
N LYS A 83 16.94 -8.38 -4.03
CA LYS A 83 16.54 -9.59 -3.31
C LYS A 83 16.82 -9.39 -1.81
N ALA A 84 15.91 -9.86 -0.99
CA ALA A 84 16.04 -9.83 0.47
C ALA A 84 15.69 -11.20 1.07
N SER A 85 16.31 -11.49 2.21
CA SER A 85 15.94 -12.61 3.07
C SER A 85 14.66 -12.31 3.85
N VAL A 86 14.09 -13.36 4.45
CA VAL A 86 12.94 -13.24 5.36
C VAL A 86 13.27 -12.30 6.52
N ASP A 87 14.43 -12.47 7.17
CA ASP A 87 14.84 -11.67 8.33
C ASP A 87 15.04 -10.19 7.98
N GLU A 88 15.70 -9.88 6.86
CA GLU A 88 15.84 -8.50 6.36
C GLU A 88 14.49 -7.85 6.09
N THR A 89 13.55 -8.63 5.58
CA THR A 89 12.20 -8.15 5.25
C THR A 89 11.38 -7.93 6.52
N ILE A 90 11.47 -8.80 7.53
CA ILE A 90 10.83 -8.60 8.84
C ILE A 90 11.42 -7.36 9.53
N ASN A 91 12.74 -7.18 9.51
CA ASN A 91 13.38 -5.98 10.05
C ASN A 91 12.91 -4.70 9.34
N THR A 92 12.59 -4.79 8.05
CA THR A 92 12.00 -3.68 7.30
C THR A 92 10.56 -3.36 7.74
N LEU A 93 9.76 -4.36 8.12
CA LEU A 93 8.45 -4.11 8.74
C LEU A 93 8.60 -3.39 10.08
N ILE A 94 9.50 -3.86 10.95
CA ILE A 94 9.77 -3.23 12.25
C ILE A 94 10.18 -1.77 12.07
N LYS A 95 11.19 -1.52 11.22
CA LYS A 95 11.64 -0.18 10.83
C LYS A 95 10.50 0.70 10.31
N SER A 96 9.54 0.10 9.61
CA SER A 96 8.38 0.83 9.09
C SER A 96 7.41 1.23 10.20
N GLU A 97 7.12 0.36 11.15
CA GLU A 97 6.27 0.69 12.31
C GLU A 97 6.93 1.73 13.22
N GLU A 98 8.23 1.60 13.50
CA GLU A 98 9.03 2.59 14.24
C GLU A 98 8.98 3.97 13.56
N ALA A 99 9.00 3.98 12.22
CA ALA A 99 8.83 5.18 11.43
C ALA A 99 7.37 5.67 11.35
N GLY A 100 6.41 5.05 12.03
CA GLY A 100 5.00 5.40 12.01
C GLY A 100 4.34 5.23 10.64
N LEU A 101 4.82 4.26 9.85
CA LEU A 101 4.23 3.88 8.57
C LEU A 101 3.14 2.82 8.80
N VAL A 102 2.12 2.84 7.94
CA VAL A 102 1.05 1.84 7.96
C VAL A 102 1.27 0.82 6.84
N HIS A 103 1.24 -0.46 7.19
CA HIS A 103 1.35 -1.54 6.21
C HIS A 103 0.05 -1.64 5.41
N THR A 104 0.21 -1.72 4.08
CA THR A 104 -0.90 -1.81 3.14
C THR A 104 -0.56 -2.84 2.06
N SER A 105 -1.55 -3.47 1.46
CA SER A 105 -1.33 -4.41 0.35
C SER A 105 -2.32 -4.19 -0.78
N ASN A 106 -2.04 -4.81 -1.94
CA ASN A 106 -2.95 -4.82 -3.07
C ASN A 106 -4.16 -5.72 -2.78
N ASN A 107 -5.33 -5.31 -3.27
CA ASN A 107 -6.54 -6.12 -3.19
C ASN A 107 -6.49 -7.23 -4.25
N SER A 108 -5.74 -8.29 -3.97
CA SER A 108 -5.68 -9.50 -4.78
C SER A 108 -6.41 -10.63 -4.06
N LYS A 109 -7.33 -11.30 -4.77
CA LYS A 109 -8.10 -12.43 -4.22
C LYS A 109 -7.23 -13.67 -3.96
N ASP A 110 -6.14 -13.80 -4.70
CA ASP A 110 -5.37 -15.05 -4.75
C ASP A 110 -4.06 -14.97 -3.94
N ARG A 111 -3.37 -13.82 -3.99
CA ARG A 111 -2.08 -13.59 -3.32
C ARG A 111 -1.71 -12.10 -3.32
N ALA A 112 -1.27 -11.59 -2.17
CA ALA A 112 -0.62 -10.28 -2.10
C ALA A 112 0.68 -10.29 -2.93
N THR A 113 0.85 -9.32 -3.81
CA THR A 113 2.08 -9.18 -4.63
C THR A 113 3.00 -8.10 -4.09
N VAL A 114 2.50 -7.28 -3.16
CA VAL A 114 3.22 -6.14 -2.59
C VAL A 114 2.74 -5.87 -1.16
N ILE A 115 3.69 -5.51 -0.29
CA ILE A 115 3.42 -4.76 0.93
C ILE A 115 4.02 -3.37 0.76
N CYS A 116 3.17 -2.36 0.85
CA CYS A 116 3.53 -0.96 0.84
C CYS A 116 3.51 -0.40 2.27
N ASN A 117 4.60 0.25 2.67
CA ASN A 117 4.73 0.89 3.98
C ASN A 117 4.50 2.39 3.86
N CYS A 118 3.24 2.78 4.06
CA CYS A 118 2.68 4.04 3.59
C CYS A 118 2.67 5.12 4.67
N CYS A 119 2.83 6.37 4.23
CA CYS A 119 2.56 7.56 5.03
C CYS A 119 1.45 8.40 4.39
N PRO A 120 0.61 9.10 5.17
CA PRO A 120 -0.50 9.89 4.64
C PRO A 120 -0.04 11.12 3.83
N CYS A 121 1.20 11.59 4.03
CA CYS A 121 1.74 12.76 3.34
C CYS A 121 2.22 12.48 1.91
N CYS A 122 2.71 11.27 1.61
CA CYS A 122 3.28 10.92 0.30
C CYS A 122 2.45 9.89 -0.47
N CYS A 123 1.90 8.87 0.18
CA CYS A 123 1.20 7.78 -0.51
C CYS A 123 0.05 8.31 -1.36
N THR A 124 0.05 8.01 -2.66
CA THR A 124 -0.98 8.46 -3.61
C THR A 124 -2.38 8.06 -3.16
N VAL A 125 -2.53 6.83 -2.65
CA VAL A 125 -3.81 6.30 -2.19
C VAL A 125 -4.27 7.03 -0.92
N LEU A 126 -3.42 7.11 0.11
CA LEU A 126 -3.80 7.75 1.39
C LEU A 126 -4.03 9.26 1.22
N ARG A 127 -3.23 9.94 0.39
CA ARG A 127 -3.47 11.34 0.03
C ARG A 127 -4.80 11.53 -0.68
N GLY A 128 -5.14 10.64 -1.62
CA GLY A 128 -6.44 10.63 -2.27
C GLY A 128 -7.58 10.49 -1.25
N ARG A 129 -7.48 9.51 -0.34
CA ARG A 129 -8.49 9.30 0.71
C ARG A 129 -8.66 10.53 1.61
N ASN A 130 -7.56 11.15 2.04
CA ASN A 130 -7.59 12.35 2.87
C ASN A 130 -8.18 13.56 2.14
N LYS A 131 -7.78 13.78 0.88
CA LYS A 131 -8.24 14.92 0.07
C LYS A 131 -9.73 14.84 -0.26
N TYR A 132 -10.22 13.66 -0.61
CA TYR A 132 -11.61 13.46 -1.03
C TYR A 132 -12.53 13.05 0.12
N ARG A 133 -12.05 13.06 1.37
CA ARG A 133 -12.80 12.65 2.57
C ARG A 133 -13.53 11.32 2.35
N ILE A 134 -12.84 10.36 1.75
CA ILE A 134 -13.36 8.99 1.60
C ILE A 134 -13.25 8.33 2.97
N VAL A 135 -14.20 8.69 3.84
CA VAL A 135 -14.40 8.12 5.16
C VAL A 135 -15.05 6.77 4.96
N LEU A 136 -14.23 5.73 5.00
CA LEU A 136 -14.72 4.47 5.54
C LEU A 136 -14.90 4.73 7.02
N LEU A 137 -16.09 4.42 7.51
CA LEU A 137 -16.58 4.68 8.86
C LEU A 137 -15.44 4.55 9.89
N LYS A 138 -15.43 5.48 10.85
CA LYS A 138 -14.60 5.45 12.07
C LYS A 138 -14.35 3.99 12.48
N LEU A 139 -13.08 3.62 12.58
CA LEU A 139 -12.67 2.45 13.37
C LEU A 139 -13.27 2.57 14.77
#